data_AF-A0A0P9ER96-F1
#
_entry.id   AF-A0A0P9ER96-F1
#
_cell.length_a   1.000
_cell.length_b   1.000
_cell.length_c   1.000
_cell.angle_alpha   90.00
_cell.angle_beta   90.00
_cell.angle_gamma   90.00
#
_symmetry.space_group_name_H-M   'P 1'
#
loop_
_entity.id
_entity.type
_entity.pdbx_description
1 polymer ?
#
loop_
_entity_poly.entity_id
_entity_poly.type
_entity_poly.pdbx_seq_one_letter_code
_entity_poly.pdbx_strand_id
1 'polypeptide(L)'
;MAPRLAPKVVARTRPLPLRKQVLFRQHEHLLTANPLVLFLRPSDFSAHEWRALRANLAQLAPSPATPSSSSSTTSPAPLSLTVLRPGLLPALLRDPNSPVSRLVDPTHLASASHLQGPLAVLTAPSVDPPTLSRVLTLVQTFSRTPKPNSPPPPAPGAPGGAAPPDRLALLSALVDHSAADVARTHAVAKLPTLDVLRAQLVALVSQPGSRIAGVVGARAGELARTLDGFKLGLADAEASQGGAGEGAQAQAQA
;
A
#
# COMPACT_ATOMS: atom_id res chain seq x y z
N MET A 1 -38.67 -2.82 -1.11
CA MET A 1 -37.89 -1.56 -1.02
C MET A 1 -38.24 -0.91 0.32
N ALA A 2 -37.54 -1.27 1.39
CA ALA A 2 -37.86 -0.79 2.74
C ALA A 2 -37.15 0.56 3.01
N PRO A 3 -37.85 1.58 3.53
CA PRO A 3 -37.22 2.85 3.87
C PRO A 3 -36.27 2.65 5.05
N ARG A 4 -34.99 2.96 4.86
CA ARG A 4 -33.99 3.01 5.94
C ARG A 4 -34.42 4.09 6.93
N LEU A 5 -34.87 3.68 8.12
CA LEU A 5 -35.17 4.57 9.23
C LEU A 5 -33.92 5.40 9.56
N ALA A 6 -34.03 6.72 9.39
CA ALA A 6 -32.96 7.64 9.76
C ALA A 6 -32.69 7.53 11.28
N PRO A 7 -31.43 7.44 11.72
CA PRO A 7 -31.11 7.33 13.13
C PRO A 7 -31.58 8.60 13.87
N LYS A 8 -32.28 8.40 15.00
CA LYS A 8 -32.77 9.47 15.88
C LYS A 8 -31.59 10.34 16.34
N VAL A 9 -31.50 11.57 15.83
CA VAL A 9 -30.46 12.54 16.17
C VAL A 9 -30.68 13.04 17.59
N VAL A 10 -29.95 12.48 18.55
CA VAL A 10 -29.87 13.05 19.91
C VAL A 10 -28.75 14.09 19.90
N ALA A 11 -29.10 15.32 19.55
CA ALA A 11 -28.21 16.46 19.71
C ALA A 11 -27.79 16.58 21.19
N ARG A 12 -26.50 16.83 21.42
CA ARG A 12 -25.94 16.92 22.77
C ARG A 12 -26.59 18.07 23.54
N THR A 13 -27.25 17.75 24.65
CA THR A 13 -27.98 18.72 25.48
C THR A 13 -27.06 19.60 26.35
N ARG A 14 -25.76 19.33 26.44
CA ARG A 14 -24.78 20.15 27.18
C ARG A 14 -23.52 20.45 26.36
N PRO A 15 -23.11 21.72 26.21
CA PRO A 15 -21.85 22.05 25.56
C PRO A 15 -20.65 21.55 26.38
N LEU A 16 -19.64 20.99 25.71
CA LEU A 16 -18.40 20.57 26.35
C LEU A 16 -17.63 21.79 26.87
N PRO A 17 -16.79 21.66 27.92
CA PRO A 17 -15.91 22.75 28.34
C PRO A 17 -14.90 23.11 27.24
N LEU A 18 -14.49 24.38 27.19
CA LEU A 18 -13.67 24.99 26.10
C LEU A 18 -12.49 24.11 25.66
N ARG A 19 -11.66 23.65 26.60
CA ARG A 19 -10.50 22.78 26.29
C ARG A 19 -10.90 21.47 25.60
N LYS A 20 -12.02 20.86 25.99
CA LYS A 20 -12.49 19.62 25.37
C LYS A 20 -13.10 19.89 23.99
N GLN A 21 -13.68 21.07 23.75
CA GLN A 21 -14.14 21.47 22.42
C GLN A 21 -12.97 21.60 21.45
N VAL A 22 -11.87 22.24 21.87
CA VAL A 22 -10.67 22.37 21.03
C VAL A 22 -10.08 21.00 20.68
N LEU A 23 -9.92 20.11 21.67
CA LEU A 23 -9.43 18.74 21.42
C LEU A 23 -10.37 17.96 20.50
N PHE A 24 -11.69 18.13 20.67
CA PHE A 24 -12.68 17.49 19.81
C PHE A 24 -12.51 17.95 18.36
N ARG A 25 -12.42 19.26 18.12
CA ARG A 25 -12.20 19.83 16.77
C ARG A 25 -10.85 19.42 16.18
N GLN A 26 -9.80 19.37 16.99
CA GLN A 26 -8.49 18.93 16.54
C GLN A 26 -8.53 17.46 16.10
N HIS A 27 -9.14 16.57 16.89
CA HIS A 27 -9.26 15.16 16.54
C HIS A 27 -10.16 14.95 15.31
N GLU A 28 -11.26 15.70 15.22
CA GLU A 28 -12.15 15.74 14.05
C GLU A 28 -11.36 16.12 12.79
N HIS A 29 -10.58 17.20 12.86
CA HIS A 29 -9.73 17.66 11.76
C HIS A 29 -8.66 16.62 11.39
N LEU A 30 -8.01 15.99 12.38
CA LEU A 30 -7.00 14.97 12.11
C LEU A 30 -7.55 13.75 11.36
N LEU A 31 -8.77 13.30 11.67
CA LEU A 31 -9.40 12.14 11.02
C LEU A 31 -9.99 12.46 9.65
N THR A 32 -10.29 13.74 9.39
CA THR A 32 -10.94 14.19 8.15
C THR A 32 -9.94 14.70 7.12
N ALA A 33 -8.88 15.37 7.57
CA ALA A 33 -7.84 15.91 6.70
C ALA A 33 -6.87 14.83 6.21
N ASN A 34 -6.70 13.74 6.96
CA ASN A 34 -5.75 12.68 6.61
C ASN A 34 -6.48 11.46 6.04
N PRO A 35 -6.15 11.01 4.83
CA PRO A 35 -6.71 9.79 4.27
C PRO A 35 -6.18 8.53 4.95
N LEU A 36 -4.97 8.58 5.52
CA LEU A 36 -4.35 7.47 6.23
C LEU A 36 -4.23 7.79 7.73
N VAL A 37 -4.83 6.93 8.55
CA VAL A 37 -4.81 7.03 10.02
C VAL A 37 -4.55 5.65 10.61
N LEU A 38 -3.44 5.46 11.31
CA LEU A 38 -3.09 4.20 11.98
C LEU A 38 -3.34 4.33 13.48
N PHE A 39 -4.15 3.43 14.04
CA PHE A 39 -4.43 3.36 15.47
C PHE A 39 -3.48 2.39 16.17
N LEU A 40 -2.67 2.95 17.06
CA LEU A 40 -1.65 2.25 17.83
C LEU A 40 -2.03 2.30 19.32
N ARG A 41 -1.94 1.16 20.01
CA ARG A 41 -2.05 1.12 21.47
C ARG A 41 -0.65 0.96 22.08
N PRO A 42 -0.08 2.01 22.67
CA PRO A 42 1.12 1.88 23.48
C PRO A 42 0.77 1.30 24.86
N SER A 43 1.55 0.35 25.37
CA SER A 43 1.45 -0.10 26.76
C SER A 43 2.44 0.68 27.65
N ASP A 44 3.72 0.33 27.58
CA ASP A 44 4.83 0.92 28.34
C ASP A 44 5.80 1.57 27.35
N PHE A 45 5.61 2.83 26.99
CA PHE A 45 6.50 3.51 26.03
C PHE A 45 7.10 4.80 26.62
N SER A 46 8.43 4.86 26.68
CA SER A 46 9.17 5.99 27.25
C SER A 46 9.19 7.19 26.30
N ALA A 47 9.38 8.40 26.86
CA ALA A 47 9.54 9.61 26.07
C ALA A 47 10.76 9.55 25.12
N HIS A 48 11.82 8.82 25.49
CA HIS A 48 12.99 8.62 24.63
C HIS A 48 12.64 7.74 23.42
N GLU A 49 11.92 6.64 23.65
CA GLU A 49 11.47 5.74 22.58
C GLU A 49 10.50 6.46 21.64
N TRP A 50 9.58 7.29 22.17
CA TRP A 50 8.71 8.14 21.34
C TRP A 50 9.51 9.12 20.48
N ARG A 51 10.60 9.70 21.01
CA ARG A 51 11.49 10.58 20.24
C ARG A 51 12.22 9.82 19.14
N ALA A 52 12.76 8.63 19.45
CA ALA A 52 13.43 7.77 18.46
C ALA A 52 12.46 7.32 17.35
N LEU A 53 11.25 6.90 17.71
CA LEU A 53 10.20 6.52 16.76
C LEU A 53 9.85 7.71 15.85
N ARG A 54 9.63 8.91 16.43
CA ARG A 54 9.35 10.12 15.65
C ARG A 54 10.50 10.52 14.73
N ALA A 55 11.75 10.39 15.18
CA ALA A 55 12.93 10.66 14.36
C ALA A 55 13.00 9.70 13.15
N ASN A 56 12.78 8.40 13.38
CA ASN A 56 12.76 7.40 12.30
C ASN A 56 11.58 7.61 11.33
N LEU A 57 10.41 8.01 11.83
CA LEU A 57 9.28 8.38 10.97
C LEU A 57 9.56 9.63 10.14
N ALA A 58 10.24 10.63 10.70
CA ALA A 58 10.60 11.85 9.97
C ALA A 58 11.57 11.57 8.82
N GLN A 59 12.51 10.61 8.99
CA GLN A 59 13.40 10.15 7.93
C GLN A 59 12.66 9.37 6.82
N LEU A 60 11.49 8.82 7.14
CA LEU A 60 10.70 8.00 6.24
C LEU A 60 9.69 8.81 5.40
N ALA A 61 9.49 10.08 5.75
CA ALA A 61 8.69 11.00 4.96
C ALA A 61 9.20 10.97 3.51
N PRO A 62 8.29 11.03 2.52
CA PRO A 62 8.62 10.80 1.13
C PRO A 62 9.78 11.71 0.71
N SER A 63 10.93 11.10 0.45
CA SER A 63 12.08 11.79 -0.12
C SER A 63 11.64 12.35 -1.48
N PRO A 64 11.88 13.65 -1.77
CA PRO A 64 11.37 14.34 -2.96
C PRO A 64 12.10 13.96 -4.25
N ALA A 65 12.40 12.68 -4.46
CA ALA A 65 13.20 12.20 -5.59
C ALA A 65 12.35 11.40 -6.60
N THR A 66 11.44 12.08 -7.30
CA THR A 66 11.14 11.78 -8.71
C THR A 66 10.41 12.97 -9.36
N PRO A 67 10.89 13.46 -10.53
CA PRO A 67 10.28 14.59 -11.24
C PRO A 67 9.01 14.15 -11.97
N SER A 68 7.87 14.14 -11.28
CA SER A 68 6.57 13.96 -11.91
C SER A 68 5.93 15.33 -12.15
N SER A 69 6.06 15.80 -13.39
CA SER A 69 5.32 16.94 -13.93
C SER A 69 3.82 16.62 -13.94
N SER A 70 3.08 17.09 -12.94
CA SER A 70 1.73 17.64 -13.09
C SER A 70 1.25 18.15 -11.74
N SER A 71 0.75 19.38 -11.77
CA SER A 71 0.27 20.20 -10.67
C SER A 71 -0.65 19.47 -9.68
N SER A 72 -0.11 19.11 -8.52
CA SER A 72 -0.79 19.36 -7.25
C SER A 72 0.23 19.88 -6.25
N THR A 73 0.12 21.16 -5.93
CA THR A 73 0.88 21.85 -4.90
C THR A 73 0.40 21.39 -3.52
N THR A 74 0.66 20.15 -3.16
CA THR A 74 0.43 19.67 -1.80
C THR A 74 1.77 19.23 -1.27
N SER A 75 2.44 20.18 -0.62
CA SER A 75 3.64 19.98 0.19
C SER A 75 3.62 18.60 0.86
N PRO A 76 4.71 17.79 0.79
CA PRO A 76 4.74 16.50 1.48
C PRO A 76 4.70 16.78 2.98
N ALA A 77 3.49 16.79 3.55
CA ALA A 77 3.32 17.09 4.96
C ALA A 77 3.93 15.93 5.77
N PRO A 78 4.67 16.25 6.84
CA PRO A 78 5.37 15.25 7.61
C PRO A 78 4.39 14.27 8.26
N LEU A 79 4.76 12.99 8.27
CA LEU A 79 4.08 11.95 9.04
C LEU A 79 4.00 12.41 10.50
N SER A 80 2.78 12.51 11.04
CA SER A 80 2.56 13.08 12.37
C SER A 80 2.08 12.02 13.34
N LEU A 81 2.74 11.92 14.49
CA LEU A 81 2.35 11.03 15.57
C LEU A 81 1.72 11.83 16.71
N THR A 82 0.41 11.72 16.80
CA THR A 82 -0.43 12.41 17.78
C THR A 82 -0.99 11.42 18.80
N VAL A 83 -1.33 11.91 19.99
CA VAL A 83 -2.00 11.11 21.02
C VAL A 83 -3.47 11.47 20.99
N LEU A 84 -4.34 10.49 20.74
CA LEU A 84 -5.79 10.68 20.79
C LEU A 84 -6.32 10.40 22.18
N ARG A 85 -7.34 11.17 22.56
CA ARG A 85 -8.11 10.91 23.78
C ARG A 85 -9.25 9.92 23.46
N PRO A 86 -9.24 8.68 23.99
CA PRO A 86 -10.21 7.65 23.64
C PRO A 86 -11.65 8.05 24.00
N GLY A 87 -11.85 8.74 25.14
CA GLY A 87 -13.19 9.20 25.55
C GLY A 87 -13.83 10.28 24.65
N LEU A 88 -13.06 10.90 23.74
CA LEU A 88 -13.60 11.84 22.75
C LEU A 88 -13.92 11.18 21.40
N LEU A 89 -13.44 9.97 21.16
CA LEU A 89 -13.68 9.21 19.93
C LEU A 89 -15.13 8.73 19.76
N PRO A 90 -15.80 8.11 20.76
CA PRO A 90 -17.20 7.68 20.61
C PRO A 90 -18.13 8.90 20.55
N ALA A 91 -17.66 10.00 21.14
CA ALA A 91 -18.25 11.32 21.07
C ALA A 91 -18.24 11.90 19.66
N LEU A 92 -17.17 11.68 18.88
CA LEU A 92 -17.09 12.06 17.47
C LEU A 92 -17.99 11.18 16.61
N LEU A 93 -17.92 9.85 16.78
CA LEU A 93 -18.71 8.90 16.00
C LEU A 93 -20.22 9.02 16.22
N ARG A 94 -20.65 9.46 17.42
CA ARG A 94 -22.07 9.63 17.75
C ARG A 94 -22.62 10.98 17.27
N ASP A 95 -21.77 11.94 16.94
CA ASP A 95 -22.20 13.26 16.49
C ASP A 95 -22.49 13.23 14.99
N PRO A 96 -23.77 13.27 14.55
CA PRO A 96 -24.14 13.16 13.14
C PRO A 96 -23.75 14.41 12.32
N ASN A 97 -23.44 15.51 13.02
CA ASN A 97 -22.95 16.73 12.39
C ASN A 97 -21.45 16.65 12.08
N SER A 98 -20.73 15.71 12.71
CA SER A 98 -19.32 15.50 12.39
C SER A 98 -19.20 14.75 11.06
N PRO A 99 -18.32 15.19 10.15
CA PRO A 99 -18.04 14.47 8.91
C PRO A 99 -17.39 13.10 9.17
N VAL A 100 -16.75 12.91 10.34
CA VAL A 100 -16.15 11.63 10.76
C VAL A 100 -17.19 10.52 10.80
N SER A 101 -18.40 10.78 11.28
CA SER A 101 -19.48 9.78 11.34
C SER A 101 -19.97 9.32 9.96
N ARG A 102 -19.74 10.11 8.90
CA ARG A 102 -20.13 9.76 7.52
C ARG A 102 -19.01 9.07 6.77
N LEU A 103 -17.78 9.49 7.05
CA LEU A 103 -16.58 8.98 6.40
C LEU A 103 -16.19 7.61 6.95
N VAL A 104 -16.39 7.38 8.25
CA VAL A 104 -15.87 6.19 8.92
C VAL A 104 -17.01 5.30 9.42
N ASP A 105 -16.90 4.00 9.12
CA ASP A 105 -17.83 3.00 9.65
C ASP A 105 -17.78 2.97 11.19
N PRO A 106 -18.87 3.35 11.88
CA PRO A 106 -18.85 3.50 13.33
C PRO A 106 -18.72 2.17 14.06
N THR A 107 -19.05 1.05 13.42
CA THR A 107 -18.95 -0.30 14.01
C THR A 107 -17.50 -0.70 14.29
N HIS A 108 -16.58 -0.40 13.38
CA HIS A 108 -15.18 -0.78 13.51
C HIS A 108 -14.48 0.07 14.58
N LEU A 109 -14.65 1.40 14.55
CA LEU A 109 -14.04 2.30 15.53
C LEU A 109 -14.75 2.32 16.90
N ALA A 110 -15.99 1.88 17.00
CA ALA A 110 -16.68 1.71 18.30
C ALA A 110 -16.29 0.42 19.01
N SER A 111 -15.49 -0.45 18.40
CA SER A 111 -14.99 -1.66 19.04
C SER A 111 -14.25 -1.31 20.33
N ALA A 112 -14.45 -2.13 21.38
CA ALA A 112 -13.86 -1.92 22.71
C ALA A 112 -12.34 -1.70 22.65
N SER A 113 -11.67 -2.27 21.64
CA SER A 113 -10.25 -2.06 21.35
C SER A 113 -9.88 -0.57 21.17
N HIS A 114 -10.65 0.23 20.45
CA HIS A 114 -10.27 1.64 20.23
C HIS A 114 -10.62 2.56 21.41
N LEU A 115 -11.54 2.12 22.26
CA LEU A 115 -12.11 2.93 23.33
C LEU A 115 -11.47 2.69 24.70
N GLN A 116 -10.73 1.60 24.86
CA GLN A 116 -10.07 1.21 26.11
C GLN A 116 -8.55 1.38 26.01
N GLY A 117 -7.99 2.16 26.94
CA GLY A 117 -6.56 2.39 27.06
C GLY A 117 -6.04 3.64 26.34
N PRO A 118 -4.73 3.93 26.45
CA PRO A 118 -4.09 5.03 25.73
C PRO A 118 -4.10 4.76 24.22
N LEU A 119 -4.36 5.79 23.42
CA LEU A 119 -4.45 5.69 21.96
C LEU A 119 -3.46 6.66 21.32
N ALA A 120 -2.52 6.12 20.55
CA ALA A 120 -1.67 6.90 19.67
C ALA A 120 -2.18 6.75 18.24
N VAL A 121 -2.13 7.85 17.49
CA VAL A 121 -2.53 7.88 16.10
C VAL A 121 -1.42 8.44 15.25
N LEU A 122 -1.06 7.65 14.24
CA LEU A 122 -0.12 8.04 13.21
C LEU A 122 -0.91 8.44 11.97
N THR A 123 -0.75 9.68 11.53
CA THR A 123 -1.46 10.23 10.36
C THR A 123 -0.49 10.47 9.21
N ALA A 124 -0.94 10.17 7.99
CA ALA A 124 -0.26 10.56 6.77
C ALA A 124 -1.22 11.27 5.81
N PRO A 125 -0.76 12.35 5.13
CA PRO A 125 -1.57 13.10 4.18
C PRO A 125 -1.75 12.39 2.82
N SER A 126 -0.85 11.46 2.47
CA SER A 126 -0.90 10.66 1.24
C SER A 126 -0.93 9.17 1.57
N VAL A 127 -1.66 8.40 0.76
CA VAL A 127 -1.73 6.93 0.86
C VAL A 127 -0.66 6.33 -0.05
N ASP A 128 0.57 6.23 0.45
CA ASP A 128 1.68 5.61 -0.28
C ASP A 128 2.01 4.23 0.32
N PRO A 129 1.64 3.12 -0.36
CA PRO A 129 1.91 1.75 0.11
C PRO A 129 3.36 1.44 0.54
N PRO A 130 4.43 1.90 -0.16
CA PRO A 130 5.81 1.59 0.26
C PRO A 130 6.21 2.31 1.55
N THR A 131 5.63 3.49 1.82
CA THR A 131 5.88 4.18 3.08
C THR A 131 5.18 3.46 4.22
N LEU A 132 3.96 2.98 3.97
CA LEU A 132 3.16 2.20 4.92
C LEU A 132 3.88 0.90 5.33
N SER A 133 4.44 0.14 4.39
CA SER A 133 5.17 -1.09 4.71
C SER A 133 6.38 -0.82 5.62
N ARG A 134 7.13 0.23 5.34
CA ARG A 134 8.25 0.66 6.18
C ARG A 134 7.78 1.14 7.56
N VAL A 135 6.70 1.91 7.63
CA VAL A 135 6.07 2.30 8.91
C VAL A 135 5.69 1.08 9.73
N LEU A 136 5.07 0.05 9.12
CA LEU A 136 4.72 -1.19 9.82
C LEU A 136 5.95 -1.93 10.30
N THR A 137 7.02 -2.00 9.50
CA THR A 137 8.28 -2.62 9.96
C THR A 137 8.89 -1.86 11.13
N LEU A 138 8.83 -0.52 11.14
CA LEU A 138 9.30 0.28 12.27
C LEU A 138 8.44 0.03 13.51
N VAL A 139 7.11 0.06 13.38
CA VAL A 139 6.19 -0.23 14.50
C VAL A 139 6.45 -1.61 15.08
N GLN A 140 6.60 -2.64 14.24
CA GLN A 140 6.95 -4.00 14.65
C GLN A 140 8.33 -4.11 15.30
N THR A 141 9.30 -3.33 14.83
CA THR A 141 10.65 -3.30 15.41
C THR A 141 10.59 -2.70 16.82
N PHE A 142 9.92 -1.56 16.97
CA PHE A 142 9.76 -0.91 18.27
C PHE A 142 8.89 -1.72 19.24
N SER A 143 7.93 -2.50 18.74
CA SER A 143 7.10 -3.34 19.60
C SER A 143 7.87 -4.50 20.24
N ARG A 144 8.97 -4.95 19.61
CA ARG A 144 9.86 -6.01 20.09
C ARG A 144 11.05 -5.52 20.91
N THR A 145 11.26 -4.20 21.02
CA THR A 145 12.38 -3.68 21.83
C THR A 145 12.18 -4.00 23.30
N PRO A 146 13.13 -4.71 23.96
CA PRO A 146 13.02 -5.00 25.38
C PRO A 146 13.08 -3.70 26.18
N LYS A 147 12.44 -3.70 27.35
CA LYS A 147 12.50 -2.55 28.27
C LYS A 147 13.97 -2.37 28.68
N PRO A 148 14.50 -1.14 28.82
CA PRO A 148 15.89 -0.92 29.19
C PRO A 148 16.32 -1.60 30.51
N ASN A 149 15.35 -1.91 31.39
CA ASN A 149 15.59 -2.59 32.67
C ASN A 149 15.12 -4.06 32.68
N SER A 150 14.70 -4.64 31.56
CA SER A 150 14.36 -6.07 31.50
C SER A 150 15.61 -6.91 31.23
N PRO A 151 15.69 -8.14 31.79
CA PRO A 151 16.77 -9.07 31.46
C PRO A 151 16.86 -9.27 29.94
N PRO A 152 18.06 -9.55 29.40
CA PRO A 152 18.27 -9.74 27.98
C PRO A 152 17.32 -10.83 27.45
N PRO A 153 16.76 -10.66 26.24
CA PRO A 153 15.83 -11.64 25.68
C PRO A 153 16.53 -13.01 25.58
N PRO A 154 15.83 -14.10 25.91
CA PRO A 154 16.39 -15.44 25.74
C PRO A 154 16.72 -15.68 24.25
N ALA A 155 17.77 -16.45 23.99
CA ALA A 155 18.21 -16.76 22.64
C ALA A 155 17.04 -17.31 21.78
N PRO A 156 16.97 -16.96 20.48
CA PRO A 156 15.91 -17.44 19.60
C PRO A 156 15.93 -18.98 19.55
N GLY A 157 14.91 -19.62 20.13
CA GLY A 157 14.77 -21.08 20.18
C GLY A 157 14.86 -21.72 21.56
N ALA A 158 15.05 -20.96 22.64
CA ALA A 158 15.04 -21.53 23.99
C ALA A 158 13.63 -22.02 24.39
N PRO A 159 13.46 -23.30 24.81
CA PRO A 159 12.18 -23.80 25.30
C PRO A 159 11.86 -23.12 26.65
N GLY A 160 10.87 -22.23 26.65
CA GLY A 160 10.50 -21.41 27.82
C GLY A 160 10.70 -19.90 27.64
N GLY A 161 11.25 -19.46 26.50
CA GLY A 161 11.29 -18.04 26.15
C GLY A 161 9.90 -17.52 25.79
N ALA A 162 9.25 -16.80 26.70
CA ALA A 162 7.99 -16.12 26.42
C ALA A 162 8.16 -15.16 25.24
N ALA A 163 7.21 -15.16 24.30
CA ALA A 163 7.20 -14.23 23.18
C ALA A 163 7.35 -12.79 23.71
N PRO A 164 8.20 -11.94 23.09
CA PRO A 164 8.40 -10.58 23.57
C PRO A 164 7.04 -9.87 23.64
N PRO A 165 6.73 -9.19 24.76
CA PRO A 165 5.44 -8.52 24.93
C PRO A 165 5.28 -7.45 23.86
N ASP A 166 4.12 -7.43 23.20
CA ASP A 166 3.84 -6.46 22.14
C ASP A 166 3.58 -5.08 22.76
N ARG A 167 4.63 -4.24 22.84
CA ARG A 167 4.58 -2.93 23.51
C ARG A 167 3.81 -1.87 22.73
N LEU A 168 3.70 -2.08 21.41
CA LEU A 168 3.00 -1.22 20.46
C LEU A 168 2.08 -2.09 19.60
N ALA A 169 0.88 -2.36 20.11
CA ALA A 169 -0.10 -3.14 19.38
C ALA A 169 -0.76 -2.28 18.28
N LEU A 170 -0.68 -2.74 17.04
CA LEU A 170 -1.47 -2.19 15.93
C LEU A 170 -2.91 -2.71 16.04
N LEU A 171 -3.89 -1.80 16.13
CA LEU A 171 -5.30 -2.20 16.27
C LEU A 171 -6.01 -2.21 14.91
N SER A 172 -6.03 -1.06 14.25
CA SER A 172 -6.63 -0.88 12.95
C SER A 172 -6.01 0.31 12.24
N ALA A 173 -6.28 0.45 10.96
CA ALA A 173 -6.06 1.67 10.22
C ALA A 173 -7.37 2.14 9.59
N LEU A 174 -7.36 3.41 9.25
CA LEU A 174 -8.23 4.04 8.28
C LEU A 174 -7.39 4.22 7.01
N VAL A 175 -7.84 3.66 5.89
CA VAL A 175 -7.22 3.85 4.58
C VAL A 175 -8.27 4.42 3.65
N ASP A 176 -8.05 5.64 3.15
CA ASP A 176 -9.02 6.40 2.34
C ASP A 176 -10.41 6.42 2.99
N HIS A 177 -10.44 6.69 4.30
CA HIS A 177 -11.65 6.69 5.12
C HIS A 177 -12.34 5.33 5.30
N SER A 178 -11.87 4.26 4.66
CA SER A 178 -12.34 2.90 4.91
C SER A 178 -11.65 2.28 6.13
N ALA A 179 -12.43 1.65 7.01
CA ALA A 179 -11.88 0.91 8.14
C ALA A 179 -11.11 -0.34 7.64
N ALA A 180 -9.88 -0.49 8.12
CA ALA A 180 -8.98 -1.58 7.78
C ALA A 180 -8.43 -2.24 9.04
N ASP A 181 -8.75 -3.51 9.26
CA ASP A 181 -8.16 -4.31 10.32
C ASP A 181 -6.69 -4.66 10.00
N VAL A 182 -5.95 -5.16 10.99
CA VAL A 182 -4.52 -5.52 10.86
C VAL A 182 -4.23 -6.33 9.59
N ALA A 183 -5.06 -7.33 9.26
CA ALA A 183 -4.90 -8.13 8.05
C ALA A 183 -5.01 -7.29 6.76
N ARG A 184 -6.00 -6.39 6.70
CA ARG A 184 -6.21 -5.49 5.55
C ARG A 184 -5.11 -4.46 5.45
N THR A 185 -4.62 -3.93 6.57
CA THR A 185 -3.46 -3.01 6.57
C THR A 185 -2.22 -3.67 6.00
N HIS A 186 -1.97 -4.94 6.33
CA HIS A 186 -0.86 -5.70 5.77
C HIS A 186 -1.06 -5.99 4.27
N ALA A 187 -2.30 -6.21 3.81
CA ALA A 187 -2.59 -6.36 2.39
C ALA A 187 -2.29 -5.06 1.62
N VAL A 188 -2.69 -3.91 2.16
CA VAL A 188 -2.39 -2.58 1.57
C VAL A 188 -0.87 -2.32 1.58
N ALA A 189 -0.16 -2.73 2.64
CA ALA A 189 1.29 -2.62 2.73
C ALA A 189 2.05 -3.42 1.66
N LYS A 190 1.46 -4.53 1.18
CA LYS A 190 2.04 -5.39 0.14
C LYS A 190 1.83 -4.84 -1.26
N LEU A 191 0.98 -3.82 -1.44
CA LEU A 191 0.70 -3.25 -2.76
C LEU A 191 1.93 -2.51 -3.31
N PRO A 192 2.15 -2.56 -4.63
CA PRO A 192 3.19 -1.78 -5.28
C PRO A 192 2.82 -0.28 -5.36
N THR A 193 3.74 0.54 -5.86
CA THR A 193 3.53 1.99 -6.02
C THR A 193 2.41 2.29 -7.03
N LEU A 194 1.83 3.48 -6.90
CA LEU A 194 0.71 3.93 -7.73
C LEU A 194 1.07 3.92 -9.22
N ASP A 195 2.28 4.36 -9.56
CA ASP A 195 2.74 4.37 -10.96
C ASP A 195 2.89 2.95 -11.53
N VAL A 196 3.32 1.99 -10.71
CA VAL A 196 3.35 0.57 -11.12
C VAL A 196 1.93 0.04 -11.32
N LEU A 197 0.98 0.40 -10.46
CA LEU A 197 -0.42 0.00 -10.64
C LEU A 197 -1.04 0.62 -11.91
N ARG A 198 -0.76 1.90 -12.19
CA ARG A 198 -1.17 2.56 -13.44
C ARG A 198 -0.54 1.88 -14.65
N ALA A 199 0.76 1.58 -14.60
CA ALA A 199 1.45 0.85 -15.65
C ALA A 199 0.88 -0.56 -15.85
N GLN A 200 0.51 -1.27 -14.77
CA GLN A 200 -0.16 -2.57 -14.84
C GLN A 200 -1.54 -2.46 -15.48
N LEU A 201 -2.32 -1.42 -15.17
CA LEU A 201 -3.61 -1.18 -15.82
C LEU A 201 -3.44 -0.89 -17.31
N VAL A 202 -2.49 -0.03 -17.68
CA VAL A 202 -2.17 0.24 -19.10
C VAL A 202 -1.72 -1.05 -19.78
N ALA A 203 -0.85 -1.85 -19.14
CA ALA A 203 -0.39 -3.13 -19.68
C ALA A 203 -1.54 -4.12 -19.88
N LEU A 204 -2.45 -4.26 -18.92
CA LEU A 204 -3.63 -5.13 -19.02
C LEU A 204 -4.58 -4.69 -20.13
N VAL A 205 -4.77 -3.38 -20.30
CA VAL A 205 -5.58 -2.81 -21.38
C VAL A 205 -4.91 -3.01 -22.75
N SER A 206 -3.58 -2.93 -22.83
CA SER A 206 -2.82 -3.14 -24.09
C SER A 206 -2.61 -4.62 -24.43
N GLN A 207 -2.68 -5.52 -23.46
CA GLN A 207 -2.43 -6.96 -23.61
C GLN A 207 -3.29 -7.65 -24.70
N PRO A 208 -4.61 -7.39 -24.85
CA PRO A 208 -5.38 -8.00 -25.93
C PRO A 208 -4.91 -7.57 -27.33
N GLY A 209 -4.55 -6.29 -27.50
CA GLY A 209 -4.02 -5.79 -28.78
C GLY A 209 -2.68 -6.43 -29.14
N SER A 210 -1.78 -6.56 -28.17
CA SER A 210 -0.49 -7.23 -28.39
C SER A 210 -0.64 -8.73 -28.68
N ARG A 211 -1.61 -9.41 -28.05
CA ARG A 211 -1.92 -10.82 -28.34
C ARG A 211 -2.42 -11.00 -29.78
N ILE A 212 -3.31 -10.13 -30.26
CA ILE A 212 -3.81 -10.19 -31.64
C ILE A 212 -2.69 -9.91 -32.64
N ALA A 213 -1.90 -8.85 -32.42
CA ALA A 213 -0.74 -8.54 -33.26
C ALA A 213 0.28 -9.69 -33.27
N GLY A 214 0.50 -10.35 -32.13
CA GLY A 214 1.36 -11.53 -32.03
C GLY A 214 0.85 -12.72 -32.82
N VAL A 215 -0.46 -13.01 -32.77
CA VAL A 215 -1.06 -14.12 -33.55
C VAL A 215 -1.00 -13.83 -35.05
N VAL A 216 -1.35 -12.60 -35.46
CA VAL A 216 -1.28 -12.21 -36.87
C VAL A 216 0.17 -12.20 -37.37
N GLY A 217 1.10 -11.68 -36.57
CA GLY A 217 2.52 -11.69 -36.88
C GLY A 217 3.10 -13.11 -36.98
N ALA A 218 2.66 -14.04 -36.12
CA ALA A 218 3.08 -15.43 -36.19
C ALA A 218 2.61 -16.10 -37.50
N ARG A 219 1.35 -15.89 -37.90
CA ARG A 219 0.82 -16.39 -39.17
C ARG A 219 1.52 -15.75 -40.38
N ALA A 220 1.79 -14.45 -40.33
CA ALA A 220 2.55 -13.77 -41.37
C ALA A 220 4.00 -14.30 -41.47
N GLY A 221 4.63 -14.59 -40.33
CA GLY A 221 5.97 -15.18 -40.27
C GLY A 221 6.03 -16.62 -40.79
N GLU A 222 4.98 -17.42 -40.54
CA GLU A 222 4.83 -18.75 -41.13
C GLU A 222 4.79 -18.67 -42.67
N LEU A 223 4.00 -17.76 -43.23
CA LEU A 223 3.91 -17.54 -44.68
C LEU A 223 5.21 -16.99 -45.28
N ALA A 224 5.92 -16.10 -44.58
CA ALA A 224 7.20 -15.58 -45.05
C ALA A 224 8.24 -16.71 -45.16
N ARG A 225 8.32 -17.59 -44.15
CA ARG A 225 9.25 -18.73 -44.14
C ARG A 225 8.95 -19.74 -45.25
N THR A 226 7.68 -20.00 -45.56
CA THR A 226 7.34 -20.90 -46.68
C THR A 226 7.76 -20.28 -48.02
N LEU A 227 7.51 -18.98 -48.23
CA LEU A 227 7.93 -18.29 -49.44
C LEU A 227 9.46 -18.23 -49.60
N ASP A 228 10.19 -17.98 -48.52
CA ASP A 228 11.66 -17.99 -48.56
C ASP A 228 12.21 -19.40 -48.81
N GLY A 229 11.55 -20.44 -48.27
CA GLY A 229 11.87 -21.83 -48.61
C GLY A 229 11.66 -22.16 -50.08
N PHE A 230 10.57 -21.68 -50.69
CA PHE A 230 10.35 -21.85 -52.14
C PHE A 230 11.39 -21.10 -52.98
N LYS A 231 11.76 -19.87 -52.62
CA LYS A 231 12.83 -19.13 -53.31
C LYS A 231 14.17 -19.86 -53.22
N LEU A 232 14.52 -20.38 -52.03
CA LEU A 232 15.77 -21.12 -51.84
C LEU A 232 15.77 -22.42 -52.65
N GLY A 233 14.65 -23.16 -52.65
CA GLY A 233 14.51 -24.38 -53.45
C GLY A 233 14.58 -24.15 -54.96
N LEU A 234 14.08 -23.00 -55.44
CA LEU A 234 14.27 -22.58 -56.84
C LEU A 234 15.73 -22.23 -57.14
N ALA A 235 16.41 -21.52 -56.24
CA ALA A 235 17.84 -21.22 -56.39
C ALA A 235 18.70 -22.50 -56.39
N ASP A 236 18.38 -23.48 -55.53
CA ASP A 236 19.04 -24.79 -55.50
C ASP A 236 18.72 -25.62 -56.76
N ALA A 237 17.49 -25.54 -57.28
CA ALA A 237 17.10 -26.19 -58.53
C ALA A 237 17.83 -25.58 -59.74
N GLU A 238 17.98 -24.25 -59.80
CA GLU A 238 18.76 -23.54 -60.81
C GLU A 238 20.25 -23.89 -60.71
N ALA A 239 20.81 -23.99 -59.49
CA ALA A 239 22.18 -24.45 -59.26
C ALA A 239 22.40 -25.91 -59.70
N SER A 240 21.40 -26.79 -59.53
CA SER A 240 21.47 -28.18 -59.99
C SER A 240 21.36 -28.35 -61.51
N GLN A 241 20.66 -27.43 -62.21
CA GLN A 241 20.60 -27.42 -63.67
C GLN A 241 21.88 -26.85 -64.31
N GLY A 242 22.59 -25.94 -63.63
CA GLY A 242 23.92 -25.48 -64.06
C GLY A 242 25.01 -26.54 -63.95
N GLY A 243 24.92 -27.46 -62.99
CA GLY A 243 25.90 -28.54 -62.78
C GLY A 243 25.80 -29.71 -63.77
N ALA A 244 24.67 -29.88 -64.47
CA ALA A 244 24.50 -30.95 -65.45
C ALA A 244 25.22 -30.69 -66.79
N GLY A 245 25.73 -29.47 -67.02
CA GLY A 245 26.50 -29.11 -68.22
C GLY A 245 28.03 -29.24 -68.08
N GLU A 246 28.57 -29.28 -66.86
CA GLU A 246 30.03 -29.17 -66.63
C GLU A 246 30.71 -30.53 -66.30
N GLY A 247 29.93 -31.59 -66.05
CA GLY A 247 30.46 -32.94 -65.80
C GLY A 247 30.79 -33.79 -67.04
N ALA A 248 30.37 -33.35 -68.24
CA ALA A 248 30.54 -34.13 -69.47
C ALA A 248 31.84 -33.83 -70.27
N GLN A 249 32.64 -32.84 -69.86
CA GLN A 249 33.87 -32.46 -70.59
C GLN A 249 35.18 -32.87 -69.89
N ALA A 250 35.14 -33.53 -68.73
CA ALA A 250 36.34 -33.88 -67.96
C ALA A 250 36.83 -35.34 -68.11
N GLN A 251 36.22 -36.18 -68.96
CA GLN A 251 36.63 -37.59 -69.16
C GLN A 251 37.22 -37.92 -70.56
N ALA A 252 37.60 -36.91 -71.35
CA ALA A 252 38.23 -37.12 -72.67
C ALA A 252 39.76 -36.85 -72.71
N GLN A 253 40.41 -36.61 -71.58
CA GLN A 253 41.87 -36.43 -71.52
C GLN A 253 42.47 -37.19 -70.33
N ALA A 254 42.73 -38.48 -70.53
CA ALA A 254 43.80 -39.26 -69.87
C ALA A 254 43.98 -40.58 -70.63
#